data_AF-A0A9E8NEU8-F1
#
_entry.id   AF-A0A9E8NEU8-F1
#
_cell.length_a   1.000
_cell.length_b   1.000
_cell.length_c   1.000
_cell.angle_alpha   90.00
_cell.angle_beta   90.00
_cell.angle_gamma   90.00
#
_symmetry.space_group_name_H-M   'P 1'
#
loop_
_entity.id
_entity.type
_entity.pdbx_description
1 polymer ?
#
loop_
_entity_poly.entity_id
_entity_poly.type
_entity_poly.pdbx_seq_one_letter_code
_entity_poly.pdbx_strand_id
1 'polypeptide(L)' 'MGKPELLKHQLAGKYSRRINQEHRIIYEIIGNTVYILSLKGHY' A
#
# COMPACT_ATOMS: atom_id res chain seq x y z
N MET A 1 4.33 1.23 -14.55
CA MET A 1 4.50 0.58 -13.22
C MET A 1 4.94 1.65 -12.22
N GLY A 2 4.02 2.17 -11.40
CA GLY A 2 4.31 3.29 -10.49
C GLY A 2 5.25 2.87 -9.36
N LYS A 3 6.27 3.69 -9.10
CA LYS A 3 7.23 3.51 -8.00
C LYS A 3 6.48 3.61 -6.65
N PRO A 4 6.77 2.73 -5.67
CA PRO A 4 6.19 2.83 -4.35
C PRO A 4 6.69 4.10 -3.66
N GLU A 5 5.77 4.97 -3.25
CA GLU A 5 6.07 6.19 -2.48
C GLU A 5 5.90 5.89 -0.98
N LEU A 6 6.95 6.20 -0.21
CA LEU A 6 6.96 6.07 1.25
C LEU A 6 6.10 7.17 1.89
N LEU A 7 5.09 6.77 2.66
CA LEU A 7 4.27 7.70 3.44
C LEU A 7 5.05 8.20 4.67
N LYS A 8 5.05 9.52 4.92
CA LYS A 8 5.79 10.16 6.04
C LYS A 8 4.98 10.21 7.34
N HIS A 9 5.66 10.50 8.45
CA HIS A 9 5.11 10.64 9.83
C HIS A 9 4.57 9.34 10.42
N GLN A 10 3.33 9.31 10.95
CA GLN A 10 2.73 8.15 11.63
C GLN A 10 2.43 6.94 10.71
N LEU A 11 2.72 7.08 9.42
CA LEU A 11 2.54 6.04 8.39
C LEU A 11 3.90 5.55 7.83
N ALA A 12 5.02 5.92 8.47
CA ALA A 12 6.34 5.42 8.10
C ALA A 12 6.35 3.88 8.15
N GLY A 13 6.54 3.24 6.99
CA GLY A 13 6.46 1.78 6.82
C GLY A 13 5.27 1.28 5.99
N LYS A 14 4.32 2.16 5.66
CA LYS A 14 3.18 1.84 4.79
C LYS A 14 3.47 2.23 3.35
N TYR A 15 3.08 1.34 2.45
CA TYR A 15 3.23 1.43 1.01
C TYR A 15 1.85 1.54 0.35
N SER A 16 1.76 2.38 -0.67
CA SER A 16 0.60 2.46 -1.55
C SER A 16 1.01 2.03 -2.95
N ARG A 17 0.29 1.05 -3.51
CA ARG A 17 0.49 0.58 -4.88
C ARG A 17 -0.83 0.63 -5.65
N ARG A 18 -0.82 1.27 -6.82
CA ARG A 18 -1.93 1.22 -7.77
C ARG A 18 -1.98 -0.15 -8.42
N ILE A 19 -3.15 -0.79 -8.40
CA ILE A 19 -3.41 -2.01 -9.19
C ILE A 19 -3.84 -1.59 -10.61
N ASN A 20 -4.76 -0.64 -10.69
CA ASN A 20 -5.32 -0.08 -11.91
C ASN A 20 -5.60 1.43 -11.68
N GLN A 21 -6.34 2.09 -12.58
CA GLN A 21 -6.61 3.54 -12.46
C GLN A 21 -7.47 3.88 -11.23
N GLU A 22 -8.31 2.95 -10.78
CA GLU A 22 -9.30 3.17 -9.73
C GLU A 22 -8.91 2.57 -8.37
N HIS A 23 -8.23 1.42 -8.36
CA HIS A 23 -7.95 0.63 -7.15
C HIS A 23 -6.52 0.81 -6.67
N ARG A 24 -6.41 0.94 -5.34
CA ARG A 24 -5.13 1.05 -4.63
C ARG A 24 -5.09 0.03 -3.49
N ILE A 25 -3.93 -0.63 -3.39
CA ILE A 25 -3.57 -1.42 -2.23
C ILE A 25 -2.77 -0.55 -1.30
N ILE A 26 -3.15 -0.54 -0.03
CA ILE A 26 -2.31 -0.04 1.05
C ILE A 26 -1.85 -1.25 1.86
N TYR A 27 -0.54 -1.40 2.00
CA TYR A 27 0.07 -2.50 2.73
C TYR A 27 1.28 -2.01 3.53
N GLU A 28 1.68 -2.78 4.52
CA GLU A 28 2.94 -2.58 5.25
C GLU A 28 3.74 -3.87 5.28
N ILE A 29 5.06 -3.73 5.40
CA ILE A 29 5.99 -4.86 5.50
C ILE A 29 6.61 -4.79 6.88
N ILE A 30 6.40 -5.84 7.66
CA ILE A 30 6.98 -5.98 9.01
C ILE A 30 7.79 -7.28 9.02
N GLY A 31 9.11 -7.14 9.11
CA GLY A 31 10.02 -8.28 8.95
C GLY A 31 9.88 -8.91 7.57
N ASN A 32 9.48 -10.18 7.52
CA ASN A 32 9.27 -10.94 6.29
C ASN A 32 7.77 -11.18 5.98
N THR A 33 6.88 -10.44 6.65
CA THR A 33 5.43 -10.57 6.53
C THR A 33 4.84 -9.32 5.91
N VAL A 34 3.89 -9.52 4.99
CA VAL A 34 3.14 -8.44 4.34
C VAL A 34 1.75 -8.35 4.97
N TYR A 35 1.39 -7.17 5.46
CA TYR A 35 0.09 -6.88 6.03
C TYR A 35 -0.70 -5.99 5.07
N ILE A 36 -1.85 -6.48 4.60
CA ILE A 36 -2.75 -5.70 3.75
C ILE A 36 -3.70 -4.92 4.65
N LEU A 37 -3.60 -3.59 4.60
CA LEU A 37 -4.39 -2.69 5.45
C LEU A 37 -5.68 -2.27 4.77
N SER A 38 -5.67 -2.11 3.45
CA SER A 38 -6.85 -1.71 2.70
C SER A 38 -6.77 -2.11 1.23
N LEU A 39 -7.89 -2.62 0.73
CA LEU A 39 -8.17 -2.87 -0.67
C LEU A 39 -9.40 -2.04 -1.04
N LYS A 40 -9.18 -0.78 -1.45
CA LYS A 40 -10.28 0.07 -1.90
C LYS A 40 -10.53 -0.20 -3.38
N GLY A 41 -11.70 -0.76 -3.70
CA GLY A 41 -12.15 -1.02 -5.07
C GLY A 41 -12.56 -2.46 -5.40
N HIS A 42 -12.63 -3.39 -4.45
CA HIS A 42 -13.19 -4.71 -4.77
C HIS A 42 -14.73 -4.65 -4.81
N TYR A 43 -15.27 -4.53 -6.02
CA TYR A 43 -16.58 -5.06 -6.41
C TYR A 43 -16.36 -6.09 -7.52
#